data_AF-A0A2E4URM9-F1
#
_entry.id   AF-A0A2E4URM9-F1
#
_cell.length_a   1.000
_cell.length_b   1.000
_cell.length_c   1.000
_cell.angle_alpha   90.00
_cell.angle_beta   90.00
_cell.angle_gamma   90.00
#
_symmetry.space_group_name_H-M   'P 1'
#
loop_
_entity.id
_entity.type
_entity.pdbx_description
1 polymer ?
#
loop_
_entity_poly.entity_id
_entity_poly.type
_entity_poly.pdbx_seq_one_letter_code
_entity_poly.pdbx_strand_id
1 'polypeptide(L)'
;MLSSCARPLGSIAMPAPLEFTRDYVEANSSDEALLYSDFMTSGEPWKSMRANNPWLAAPDTNKPLEFGADHYWDTTVARKHAYWSKFELPRLTKDINQLRADLSEWGFCLIEDGLSTEQCKRFLDRLVDQAEGERTAGIAFDTPTGQIINALINKGSCFSACIEQDPEGVQAGPVIEQIMDETLGAGWISHSFLAIGADPGGYPQSLHIDQAPLLPWMTSEAPALFNTMYIPQDVNEVNGGTLVIPGSHRILIEAGSGGKVGQLPPAINVEAPAGTIMLFDGRLLHGTGVNRSDNRRYVAVSSSVKPWMRSQENWVISVAPEVLARASDKLKHRMGLQAVVYGATIEGFGLGGNGQVGDVAGDLVPFRQAYDAGQYERVGELSPNSPESDLKKAYTVHAAIERLHAAREADVQPDDSEKGARRLASSFP
;
A
#
# COMPACT_ATOMS: atom_id res chain seq x y z
N MET A 1 -18.45 35.62 -52.25
CA MET A 1 -17.82 34.34 -52.65
C MET A 1 -16.44 34.72 -53.18
N LEU A 2 -15.31 34.39 -52.58
CA LEU A 2 -14.85 33.07 -52.13
C LEU A 2 -13.90 33.23 -50.94
N SER A 3 -14.17 32.46 -49.89
CA SER A 3 -13.29 32.26 -48.74
C SER A 3 -12.16 31.31 -49.15
N SER A 4 -10.92 31.76 -49.16
CA SER A 4 -9.76 30.87 -49.35
C SER A 4 -9.41 30.21 -48.02
N CYS A 5 -9.94 29.01 -47.80
CA CYS A 5 -9.46 28.12 -46.75
C CYS A 5 -8.00 27.72 -47.05
N ALA A 6 -7.06 28.19 -46.25
CA ALA A 6 -5.72 27.62 -46.20
C ALA A 6 -5.82 26.21 -45.61
N ARG A 7 -5.49 25.19 -46.42
CA ARG A 7 -5.28 23.83 -45.92
C ARG A 7 -3.94 23.77 -45.18
N PRO A 8 -3.83 23.07 -44.04
CA PRO A 8 -2.53 22.82 -43.44
C PRO A 8 -1.70 21.99 -44.41
N LEU A 9 -0.44 22.38 -44.61
CA LEU A 9 0.58 21.58 -45.28
C LEU A 9 0.63 20.23 -44.57
N GLY A 10 0.14 19.18 -45.24
CA GLY A 10 0.26 17.82 -44.76
C GLY A 10 1.74 17.52 -44.53
N SER A 11 2.10 17.15 -43.30
CA SER A 11 3.45 16.70 -43.02
C SER A 11 3.74 15.50 -43.91
N ILE A 12 4.74 15.61 -44.78
CA ILE A 12 5.32 14.45 -45.42
C ILE A 12 6.06 13.74 -44.29
N ALA A 13 5.37 12.83 -43.60
CA ALA A 13 6.00 11.98 -42.61
C ALA A 13 7.09 11.18 -43.35
N MET A 14 8.34 11.53 -43.10
CA MET A 14 9.46 10.69 -43.53
C MET A 14 9.25 9.31 -42.92
N PRO A 15 9.35 8.21 -43.69
CA PRO A 15 9.22 6.88 -43.13
C PRO A 15 10.30 6.69 -42.06
N ALA A 16 9.93 6.02 -40.96
CA ALA A 16 10.90 5.65 -39.94
C ALA A 16 12.04 4.83 -40.58
N PRO A 17 13.30 4.97 -40.12
CA PRO A 17 14.37 4.05 -40.47
C PRO A 17 13.92 2.59 -40.31
N LEU A 18 14.40 1.71 -41.21
CA LEU A 18 14.03 0.30 -41.22
C LEU A 18 14.23 -0.34 -39.83
N GLU A 19 15.31 0.03 -39.14
CA GLU A 19 15.71 -0.48 -37.84
C GLU A 19 14.71 -0.19 -36.72
N PHE A 20 13.85 0.82 -36.90
CA PHE A 20 12.80 1.20 -35.94
C PHE A 20 11.41 0.69 -36.36
N THR A 21 11.32 -0.01 -37.50
CA THR A 21 10.08 -0.68 -37.87
C THR A 21 9.85 -1.87 -36.95
N ARG A 22 8.57 -2.12 -36.64
CA ARG A 22 8.16 -3.23 -35.79
C ARG A 22 8.71 -4.57 -36.29
N ASP A 23 8.56 -4.84 -37.59
CA ASP A 23 8.99 -6.09 -38.22
C ASP A 23 10.51 -6.31 -38.08
N TYR A 24 11.32 -5.26 -38.25
CA TYR A 24 12.77 -5.36 -38.05
C TYR A 24 13.11 -5.62 -36.58
N VAL A 25 12.50 -4.89 -35.64
CA VAL A 25 12.75 -5.07 -34.20
C VAL A 25 12.36 -6.48 -33.77
N GLU A 26 11.19 -6.97 -34.16
CA GLU A 26 10.72 -8.33 -33.85
C GLU A 26 11.65 -9.39 -34.46
N ALA A 27 12.07 -9.24 -35.72
CA ALA A 27 13.00 -10.15 -36.37
C ALA A 27 14.40 -10.19 -35.73
N ASN A 28 14.78 -9.16 -34.96
CA ASN A 28 16.08 -9.04 -34.30
C ASN A 28 15.99 -9.10 -32.75
N SER A 29 14.86 -9.51 -32.18
CA SER A 29 14.63 -9.64 -30.73
C SER A 29 14.34 -11.08 -30.33
N SER A 30 15.26 -12.02 -30.60
CA SER A 30 15.10 -13.40 -30.13
C SER A 30 15.17 -13.49 -28.61
N ASP A 31 14.54 -14.51 -28.01
CA ASP A 31 14.47 -14.66 -26.55
C ASP A 31 15.86 -14.68 -25.90
N GLU A 32 16.88 -15.26 -26.57
CA GLU A 32 18.26 -15.31 -26.08
C GLU A 32 18.99 -13.96 -26.12
N ALA A 33 18.49 -13.00 -26.91
CA ALA A 33 19.05 -11.65 -27.02
C ALA A 33 18.43 -10.66 -26.03
N LEU A 34 17.30 -11.01 -25.39
CA LEU A 34 16.59 -10.13 -24.47
C LEU A 34 17.38 -9.93 -23.18
N LEU A 35 17.74 -8.68 -22.88
CA LEU A 35 18.44 -8.31 -21.66
C LEU A 35 17.57 -8.61 -20.43
N TYR A 36 18.14 -9.33 -19.46
CA TYR A 36 17.52 -9.66 -18.17
C TYR A 36 16.25 -10.51 -18.23
N SER A 37 15.86 -11.04 -19.39
CA SER A 37 14.62 -11.83 -19.54
C SER A 37 14.56 -12.99 -18.53
N ASP A 38 15.65 -13.77 -18.43
CA ASP A 38 15.78 -14.88 -17.47
C ASP A 38 15.44 -14.48 -16.03
N PHE A 39 15.87 -13.29 -15.61
CA PHE A 39 15.58 -12.78 -14.27
C PHE A 39 14.11 -12.37 -14.16
N MET A 40 13.66 -11.49 -15.06
CA MET A 40 12.31 -10.89 -15.06
C MET A 40 11.20 -11.93 -15.20
N THR A 41 11.44 -13.02 -15.92
CA THR A 41 10.46 -14.09 -16.17
C THR A 41 10.74 -15.37 -15.39
N SER A 42 11.69 -15.36 -14.45
CA SER A 42 12.10 -16.55 -13.68
C SER A 42 10.93 -17.28 -13.00
N GLY A 43 9.91 -16.52 -12.57
CA GLY A 43 8.81 -17.01 -11.75
C GLY A 43 9.22 -17.39 -10.33
N GLU A 44 10.47 -17.10 -9.95
CA GLU A 44 10.97 -17.31 -8.60
C GLU A 44 10.55 -16.14 -7.68
N PRO A 45 10.33 -16.38 -6.37
CA PRO A 45 10.50 -17.67 -5.68
C PRO A 45 9.29 -18.62 -5.80
N TRP A 46 8.18 -18.21 -6.41
CA TRP A 46 6.93 -18.99 -6.41
C TRP A 46 7.05 -20.35 -7.09
N LYS A 47 7.84 -20.44 -8.15
CA LYS A 47 8.08 -21.69 -8.88
C LYS A 47 8.68 -22.77 -7.98
N SER A 48 9.83 -22.48 -7.36
CA SER A 48 10.48 -23.41 -6.42
C SER A 48 9.66 -23.65 -5.17
N MET A 49 9.05 -22.60 -4.61
CA MET A 49 8.20 -22.71 -3.42
C MET A 49 7.05 -23.71 -3.62
N ARG A 50 6.32 -23.63 -4.74
CA ARG A 50 5.22 -24.57 -5.05
C ARG A 50 5.73 -25.99 -5.31
N ALA A 51 6.87 -26.12 -6.00
CA ALA A 51 7.46 -27.43 -6.28
C ALA A 51 7.90 -28.15 -4.99
N ASN A 52 8.43 -27.41 -4.01
CA ASN A 52 8.94 -27.96 -2.77
C ASN A 52 7.88 -28.07 -1.66
N ASN A 53 6.71 -27.44 -1.83
CA ASN A 53 5.63 -27.40 -0.85
C ASN A 53 4.26 -27.63 -1.51
N PRO A 54 3.94 -28.86 -1.94
CA PRO A 54 2.67 -29.16 -2.61
C PRO A 54 1.42 -28.79 -1.79
N TRP A 55 1.53 -28.80 -0.45
CA TRP A 55 0.49 -28.40 0.50
C TRP A 55 0.09 -26.91 0.42
N LEU A 56 0.87 -26.07 -0.30
CA LEU A 56 0.53 -24.68 -0.62
C LEU A 56 -0.42 -24.50 -1.81
N ALA A 57 -0.79 -25.58 -2.49
CA ALA A 57 -1.72 -25.50 -3.62
C ALA A 57 -3.00 -24.77 -3.19
N ALA A 58 -3.39 -23.73 -3.94
CA ALA A 58 -4.61 -22.98 -3.67
C ALA A 58 -5.86 -23.89 -3.79
N PRO A 59 -6.92 -23.64 -3.02
CA PRO A 59 -8.15 -24.43 -3.15
C PRO A 59 -8.82 -24.19 -4.51
N ASP A 60 -9.40 -25.25 -5.08
CA ASP A 60 -10.28 -25.15 -6.23
C ASP A 60 -11.66 -24.64 -5.77
N THR A 61 -11.95 -23.37 -6.05
CA THR A 61 -13.19 -22.70 -5.59
C THR A 61 -14.46 -23.28 -6.22
N ASN A 62 -14.35 -24.18 -7.19
CA ASN A 62 -15.48 -24.91 -7.77
C ASN A 62 -15.80 -26.22 -7.04
N LYS A 63 -15.00 -26.61 -6.03
CA LYS A 63 -15.16 -27.86 -5.27
C LYS A 63 -15.23 -27.57 -3.77
N PRO A 64 -16.02 -28.34 -3.00
CA PRO A 64 -16.04 -28.21 -1.54
C PRO A 64 -14.62 -28.26 -0.96
N LEU A 65 -14.36 -27.43 0.05
CA LEU A 65 -13.08 -27.40 0.72
C LEU A 65 -12.84 -28.72 1.48
N GLU A 66 -11.69 -29.35 1.23
CA GLU A 66 -11.31 -30.62 1.86
C GLU A 66 -10.58 -30.37 3.19
N PHE A 67 -10.89 -31.17 4.21
CA PHE A 67 -10.24 -31.18 5.53
C PHE A 67 -9.77 -32.60 5.87
N GLY A 68 -8.76 -32.71 6.73
CA GLY A 68 -8.06 -33.94 7.08
C GLY A 68 -6.93 -34.32 6.12
N ALA A 69 -6.55 -33.42 5.21
CA ALA A 69 -5.50 -33.60 4.21
C ALA A 69 -4.36 -32.58 4.40
N ASP A 70 -3.25 -32.77 3.68
CA ASP A 70 -2.06 -31.90 3.78
C ASP A 70 -2.28 -30.58 3.03
N HIS A 71 -3.03 -29.66 3.66
CA HIS A 71 -3.36 -28.35 3.13
C HIS A 71 -3.03 -27.24 4.12
N TYR A 72 -2.52 -26.10 3.62
CA TYR A 72 -2.16 -24.96 4.46
C TYR A 72 -3.32 -24.36 5.27
N TRP A 73 -4.57 -24.59 4.84
CA TRP A 73 -5.77 -24.11 5.52
C TRP A 73 -6.28 -25.05 6.60
N ASP A 74 -5.86 -26.32 6.60
CA ASP A 74 -6.21 -27.28 7.63
C ASP A 74 -5.17 -27.25 8.74
N THR A 75 -5.13 -26.12 9.44
CA THR A 75 -4.18 -25.86 10.53
C THR A 75 -4.90 -25.38 11.79
N THR A 76 -4.13 -25.03 12.81
CA THR A 76 -4.60 -24.55 14.09
C THR A 76 -3.74 -23.39 14.59
N VAL A 77 -4.08 -22.85 15.75
CA VAL A 77 -3.31 -21.82 16.42
C VAL A 77 -1.97 -22.36 16.94
N ALA A 78 -0.96 -21.49 17.02
CA ALA A 78 0.40 -21.80 17.44
C ALA A 78 0.49 -22.78 18.63
N ARG A 79 -0.19 -22.47 19.73
CA ARG A 79 -0.16 -23.25 20.98
C ARG A 79 -0.72 -24.68 20.87
N LYS A 80 -1.58 -24.96 19.87
CA LYS A 80 -2.13 -26.29 19.60
C LYS A 80 -1.33 -27.05 18.54
N HIS A 81 -0.47 -26.37 17.80
CA HIS A 81 0.21 -26.94 16.65
C HIS A 81 1.45 -27.75 17.08
N ALA A 82 1.54 -29.01 16.65
CA ALA A 82 2.60 -29.94 17.10
C ALA A 82 4.03 -29.47 16.76
N TYR A 83 4.21 -28.84 15.59
CA TYR A 83 5.47 -28.20 15.21
C TYR A 83 5.76 -26.94 16.06
N TRP A 84 4.84 -25.96 16.05
CA TRP A 84 5.06 -24.65 16.65
C TRP A 84 5.00 -24.58 18.18
N SER A 85 4.36 -25.55 18.85
CA SER A 85 4.34 -25.62 20.32
C SER A 85 5.72 -25.74 20.97
N LYS A 86 6.77 -26.02 20.19
CA LYS A 86 8.17 -26.11 20.62
C LYS A 86 8.94 -24.79 20.50
N PHE A 87 8.31 -23.75 19.95
CA PHE A 87 8.92 -22.46 19.68
C PHE A 87 8.24 -21.36 20.49
N GLU A 88 8.99 -20.32 20.82
CA GLU A 88 8.46 -19.10 21.41
C GLU A 88 8.03 -18.15 20.29
N LEU A 89 6.82 -18.38 19.78
CA LEU A 89 6.19 -17.51 18.80
C LEU A 89 5.68 -16.20 19.44
N PRO A 90 5.46 -15.14 18.63
CA PRO A 90 4.99 -13.86 19.12
C PRO A 90 3.74 -13.99 19.99
N ARG A 91 3.73 -13.26 21.11
CA ARG A 91 2.59 -13.17 22.04
C ARG A 91 2.14 -11.74 22.15
N LEU A 92 0.91 -11.56 22.63
CA LEU A 92 0.38 -10.25 22.98
C LEU A 92 1.32 -9.56 23.98
N THR A 93 1.75 -8.34 23.65
CA THR A 93 2.60 -7.54 24.53
C THR A 93 2.42 -6.05 24.26
N LYS A 94 2.70 -5.22 25.26
CA LYS A 94 2.82 -3.76 25.16
C LYS A 94 4.27 -3.29 25.12
N ASP A 95 5.23 -4.18 25.35
CA ASP A 95 6.65 -3.85 25.34
C ASP A 95 7.18 -3.76 23.90
N ILE A 96 7.49 -2.54 23.46
CA ILE A 96 8.06 -2.26 22.14
C ILE A 96 9.34 -3.04 21.85
N ASN A 97 10.14 -3.37 22.88
CA ASN A 97 11.36 -4.14 22.67
C ASN A 97 11.05 -5.60 22.29
N GLN A 98 10.03 -6.19 22.92
CA GLN A 98 9.55 -7.51 22.51
C GLN A 98 8.90 -7.46 21.13
N LEU A 99 8.13 -6.42 20.82
CA LEU A 99 7.54 -6.25 19.47
C LEU A 99 8.61 -6.20 18.38
N ARG A 100 9.73 -5.51 18.62
CA ARG A 100 10.89 -5.47 17.69
C ARG A 100 11.55 -6.85 17.55
N ALA A 101 11.75 -7.55 18.66
CA ALA A 101 12.34 -8.89 18.66
C ALA A 101 11.47 -9.87 17.85
N ASP A 102 10.15 -9.85 18.10
CA ASP A 102 9.17 -10.67 17.40
C ASP A 102 9.13 -10.37 15.90
N LEU A 103 9.15 -9.10 15.50
CA LEU A 103 9.21 -8.70 14.09
C LEU A 103 10.48 -9.20 13.40
N SER A 104 11.64 -9.05 14.05
CA SER A 104 12.93 -9.47 13.49
C SER A 104 12.99 -10.98 13.27
N GLU A 105 12.55 -11.74 14.27
CA GLU A 105 12.64 -13.21 14.25
C GLU A 105 11.52 -13.86 13.43
N TRP A 106 10.28 -13.42 13.62
CA TRP A 106 9.08 -14.10 13.13
C TRP A 106 8.35 -13.37 12.01
N GLY A 107 8.68 -12.10 11.76
CA GLY A 107 8.12 -11.29 10.67
C GLY A 107 6.77 -10.65 11.01
N PHE A 108 6.28 -10.88 12.23
CA PHE A 108 5.10 -10.21 12.78
C PHE A 108 5.20 -10.08 14.30
N CYS A 109 4.43 -9.15 14.86
CA CYS A 109 4.21 -9.03 16.30
C CYS A 109 2.76 -8.65 16.61
N LEU A 110 2.37 -8.80 17.89
CA LEU A 110 1.00 -8.58 18.36
C LEU A 110 0.99 -7.55 19.49
N ILE A 111 0.46 -6.36 19.21
CA ILE A 111 0.27 -5.31 20.20
C ILE A 111 -0.99 -5.62 21.01
N GLU A 112 -0.80 -5.87 22.31
CA GLU A 112 -1.88 -6.06 23.27
C GLU A 112 -2.64 -4.74 23.50
N ASP A 113 -3.98 -4.80 23.51
CA ASP A 113 -4.86 -3.65 23.70
C ASP A 113 -4.51 -2.45 22.79
N GLY A 114 -4.19 -2.71 21.52
CA GLY A 114 -3.80 -1.64 20.61
C GLY A 114 -4.95 -0.69 20.25
N LEU A 115 -6.20 -1.18 20.34
CA LEU A 115 -7.42 -0.37 20.40
C LEU A 115 -8.03 -0.49 21.81
N SER A 116 -8.50 0.62 22.36
CA SER A 116 -9.38 0.58 23.54
C SER A 116 -10.67 -0.19 23.24
N THR A 117 -11.40 -0.62 24.28
CA THR A 117 -12.71 -1.26 24.10
C THR A 117 -13.68 -0.39 23.28
N GLU A 118 -13.70 0.92 23.53
CA GLU A 118 -14.53 1.88 22.80
C GLU A 118 -14.04 2.07 21.37
N GLN A 119 -12.72 2.18 21.14
CA GLN A 119 -12.15 2.27 19.79
C GLN A 119 -12.48 1.04 18.96
N CYS A 120 -12.26 -0.15 19.54
CA CYS A 120 -12.56 -1.44 18.95
C CYS A 120 -14.03 -1.56 18.57
N LYS A 121 -14.93 -1.22 19.51
CA LYS A 121 -16.38 -1.21 19.24
C LYS A 121 -16.76 -0.26 18.12
N ARG A 122 -16.33 1.00 18.16
CA ARG A 122 -16.63 1.99 17.09
C ARG A 122 -16.13 1.52 15.73
N PHE A 123 -14.94 0.92 15.70
CA PHE A 123 -14.32 0.40 14.47
C PHE A 123 -15.15 -0.75 13.88
N LEU A 124 -15.49 -1.75 14.70
CA LEU A 124 -16.27 -2.90 14.25
C LEU A 124 -17.70 -2.50 13.83
N ASP A 125 -18.39 -1.72 14.67
CA ASP A 125 -19.76 -1.26 14.38
C ASP A 125 -19.80 -0.54 13.03
N ARG A 126 -18.81 0.33 12.76
CA ARG A 126 -18.77 1.07 11.49
C ARG A 126 -18.45 0.18 10.29
N LEU A 127 -17.58 -0.82 10.45
CA LEU A 127 -17.31 -1.79 9.38
C LEU A 127 -18.53 -2.62 9.03
N VAL A 128 -19.25 -3.14 10.03
CA VAL A 128 -20.46 -3.94 9.82
C VAL A 128 -21.55 -3.12 9.14
N ASP A 129 -21.80 -1.91 9.64
CA ASP A 129 -22.79 -0.98 9.04
C ASP A 129 -22.41 -0.62 7.59
N GLN A 130 -21.14 -0.35 7.30
CA GLN A 130 -20.69 -0.13 5.91
C GLN A 130 -20.88 -1.37 5.03
N ALA A 131 -20.55 -2.55 5.54
CA ALA A 131 -20.68 -3.80 4.81
C ALA A 131 -22.13 -4.09 4.40
N GLU A 132 -23.06 -3.94 5.35
CA GLU A 132 -24.50 -4.10 5.13
C GLU A 132 -25.05 -3.03 4.18
N GLY A 133 -24.58 -1.79 4.32
CA GLY A 133 -24.92 -0.69 3.41
C GLY A 133 -24.50 -0.98 1.97
N GLU A 134 -23.28 -1.46 1.74
CA GLU A 134 -22.79 -1.82 0.40
C GLU A 134 -23.56 -2.98 -0.22
N ARG A 135 -23.95 -3.99 0.59
CA ARG A 135 -24.82 -5.08 0.13
C ARG A 135 -26.21 -4.59 -0.25
N THR A 136 -26.81 -3.77 0.60
CA THR A 136 -28.14 -3.18 0.36
C THR A 136 -28.14 -2.31 -0.90
N ALA A 137 -27.06 -1.57 -1.14
CA ALA A 137 -26.86 -0.78 -2.34
C ALA A 137 -26.49 -1.61 -3.59
N GLY A 138 -26.24 -2.92 -3.46
CA GLY A 138 -25.87 -3.79 -4.58
C GLY A 138 -24.44 -3.57 -5.10
N ILE A 139 -23.55 -3.01 -4.29
CA ILE A 139 -22.16 -2.67 -4.66
C ILE A 139 -21.11 -3.42 -3.83
N ALA A 140 -21.53 -4.40 -3.03
CA ALA A 140 -20.60 -5.22 -2.24
C ALA A 140 -19.59 -5.93 -3.16
N PHE A 141 -18.32 -5.86 -2.80
CA PHE A 141 -17.25 -6.55 -3.50
C PHE A 141 -16.98 -7.90 -2.83
N ASP A 142 -17.72 -8.92 -3.27
CA ASP A 142 -17.63 -10.28 -2.74
C ASP A 142 -16.50 -11.08 -3.40
N THR A 143 -15.74 -11.81 -2.58
CA THR A 143 -14.71 -12.75 -3.00
C THR A 143 -15.08 -14.17 -2.53
N PRO A 144 -14.41 -15.24 -3.00
CA PRO A 144 -14.61 -16.59 -2.47
C PRO A 144 -14.40 -16.72 -0.95
N THR A 145 -13.62 -15.80 -0.35
CA THR A 145 -13.36 -15.75 1.09
C THR A 145 -14.44 -14.98 1.86
N GLY A 146 -14.93 -13.89 1.29
CA GLY A 146 -15.89 -12.98 1.93
C GLY A 146 -15.86 -11.58 1.30
N GLN A 147 -16.58 -10.63 1.90
CA GLN A 147 -16.63 -9.26 1.42
C GLN A 147 -15.34 -8.50 1.71
N ILE A 148 -14.82 -7.79 0.71
CA ILE A 148 -13.77 -6.78 0.90
C ILE A 148 -14.41 -5.38 0.85
N ILE A 149 -14.09 -4.54 1.84
CA ILE A 149 -14.54 -3.15 1.90
C ILE A 149 -13.34 -2.26 1.59
N ASN A 150 -13.36 -1.66 0.41
CA ASN A 150 -12.25 -0.85 -0.10
C ASN A 150 -12.35 0.62 0.35
N ALA A 151 -11.22 1.35 0.24
CA ALA A 151 -11.13 2.78 0.50
C ALA A 151 -11.76 3.20 1.84
N LEU A 152 -11.37 2.52 2.94
CA LEU A 152 -11.96 2.74 4.27
C LEU A 152 -11.89 4.20 4.73
N ILE A 153 -10.93 4.98 4.23
CA ILE A 153 -10.80 6.41 4.51
C ILE A 153 -12.10 7.20 4.25
N ASN A 154 -12.90 6.79 3.25
CA ASN A 154 -14.16 7.44 2.90
C ASN A 154 -15.33 6.97 3.78
N LYS A 155 -15.13 5.93 4.58
CA LYS A 155 -16.22 5.20 5.24
C LYS A 155 -16.41 5.58 6.69
N GLY A 156 -15.51 6.35 7.29
CA GLY A 156 -15.63 6.79 8.68
C GLY A 156 -14.38 7.48 9.19
N SER A 157 -14.53 8.50 10.05
CA SER A 157 -13.39 9.24 10.61
C SER A 157 -12.46 8.36 11.46
N CYS A 158 -12.98 7.28 12.06
CA CYS A 158 -12.15 6.30 12.76
C CYS A 158 -11.08 5.69 11.85
N PHE A 159 -11.37 5.50 10.55
CA PHE A 159 -10.40 4.95 9.61
C PHE A 159 -9.36 5.99 9.17
N SER A 160 -9.77 7.25 9.02
CA SER A 160 -8.83 8.36 8.76
C SER A 160 -7.83 8.49 9.91
N ALA A 161 -8.31 8.47 11.16
CA ALA A 161 -7.47 8.50 12.36
C ALA A 161 -6.49 7.31 12.43
N CYS A 162 -6.90 6.12 11.99
CA CYS A 162 -6.02 4.96 11.87
C CYS A 162 -4.91 5.13 10.81
N ILE A 163 -5.20 5.75 9.65
CA ILE A 163 -4.15 6.06 8.64
C ILE A 163 -3.12 7.02 9.23
N GLU A 164 -3.56 7.97 10.06
CA GLU A 164 -2.69 8.93 10.73
C GLU A 164 -1.97 8.35 11.95
N GLN A 165 -2.34 7.16 12.41
CA GLN A 165 -1.91 6.62 13.71
C GLN A 165 -2.22 7.59 14.87
N ASP A 166 -3.36 8.26 14.80
CA ASP A 166 -3.85 9.16 15.84
C ASP A 166 -4.34 8.35 17.06
N PRO A 167 -3.84 8.63 18.29
CA PRO A 167 -4.29 7.99 19.52
C PRO A 167 -5.81 8.00 19.75
N GLU A 168 -6.57 8.94 19.20
CA GLU A 168 -8.03 8.96 19.28
C GLU A 168 -8.68 7.81 18.48
N GLY A 169 -8.09 7.47 17.34
CA GLY A 169 -8.51 6.36 16.48
C GLY A 169 -7.93 5.02 16.92
N VAL A 170 -6.64 5.01 17.27
CA VAL A 170 -5.88 3.82 17.68
C VAL A 170 -4.88 4.18 18.77
N GLN A 171 -5.13 3.77 20.02
CA GLN A 171 -4.27 4.17 21.14
C GLN A 171 -2.82 3.69 21.02
N ALA A 172 -2.56 2.59 20.31
CA ALA A 172 -1.21 2.14 19.97
C ALA A 172 -0.51 2.99 18.89
N GLY A 173 -1.16 4.02 18.35
CA GLY A 173 -0.65 4.88 17.28
C GLY A 173 0.83 5.29 17.42
N PRO A 174 1.29 5.78 18.58
CA PRO A 174 2.70 6.13 18.77
C PRO A 174 3.68 4.95 18.63
N VAL A 175 3.29 3.75 19.07
CA VAL A 175 4.13 2.54 18.93
C VAL A 175 4.14 2.07 17.47
N ILE A 176 2.97 2.12 16.80
CA ILE A 176 2.85 1.78 15.38
C ILE A 176 3.72 2.72 14.55
N GLU A 177 3.58 4.03 14.75
CA GLU A 177 4.38 5.06 14.06
C GLU A 177 5.88 4.83 14.24
N GLN A 178 6.34 4.59 15.47
CA GLN A 178 7.76 4.33 15.76
C GLN A 178 8.29 3.09 15.00
N ILE A 179 7.54 2.00 14.98
CA ILE A 179 7.94 0.78 14.25
C ILE A 179 7.89 1.01 12.73
N MET A 180 6.91 1.76 12.23
CA MET A 180 6.82 2.09 10.81
C MET A 180 7.98 2.99 10.35
N ASP A 181 8.38 3.96 11.16
CA ASP A 181 9.55 4.79 10.89
C ASP A 181 10.86 3.98 10.89
N GLU A 182 10.98 2.98 11.77
CA GLU A 182 12.13 2.06 11.81
C GLU A 182 12.18 1.11 10.59
N THR A 183 11.04 0.78 10.00
CA THR A 183 10.95 -0.20 8.91
C THR A 183 10.97 0.44 7.53
N LEU A 184 10.17 1.49 7.31
CA LEU A 184 10.02 2.18 6.02
C LEU A 184 10.83 3.48 5.97
N GLY A 185 11.26 4.01 7.11
CA GLY A 185 11.75 5.37 7.25
C GLY A 185 10.62 6.37 7.51
N ALA A 186 10.98 7.52 8.08
CA ALA A 186 10.04 8.62 8.26
C ALA A 186 9.45 9.06 6.92
N GLY A 187 8.18 9.49 6.95
CA GLY A 187 7.47 9.95 5.76
C GLY A 187 6.87 8.84 4.89
N TRP A 188 6.69 7.62 5.43
CA TRP A 188 5.92 6.57 4.76
C TRP A 188 4.50 7.03 4.38
N ILE A 189 3.91 6.42 3.36
CA ILE A 189 2.54 6.73 2.88
C ILE A 189 1.66 5.49 2.94
N SER A 190 0.35 5.72 3.03
CA SER A 190 -0.64 4.65 2.94
C SER A 190 -0.65 4.07 1.53
N HIS A 191 -0.45 2.77 1.42
CA HIS A 191 -0.53 2.05 0.15
C HIS A 191 -1.96 1.66 -0.18
N SER A 192 -2.70 1.22 0.84
CA SER A 192 -4.11 0.83 0.81
C SER A 192 -4.64 0.77 2.25
N PHE A 193 -5.96 0.94 2.42
CA PHE A 193 -6.63 0.59 3.69
C PHE A 193 -8.00 0.00 3.41
N LEU A 194 -8.13 -1.30 3.68
CA LEU A 194 -9.32 -2.10 3.36
C LEU A 194 -9.69 -3.03 4.52
N ALA A 195 -10.96 -3.44 4.58
CA ALA A 195 -11.40 -4.51 5.46
C ALA A 195 -11.59 -5.82 4.67
N ILE A 196 -11.21 -6.93 5.30
CA ILE A 196 -11.26 -8.27 4.72
C ILE A 196 -12.21 -9.12 5.57
N GLY A 197 -13.35 -9.48 4.99
CA GLY A 197 -14.29 -10.43 5.57
C GLY A 197 -13.84 -11.87 5.35
N ALA A 198 -14.04 -12.73 6.34
CA ALA A 198 -14.20 -14.17 6.12
C ALA A 198 -15.64 -14.56 6.46
N ASP A 199 -16.32 -15.07 5.45
CA ASP A 199 -17.71 -15.48 5.55
C ASP A 199 -17.79 -16.94 6.02
N PRO A 200 -18.84 -17.33 6.77
CA PRO A 200 -19.09 -18.72 7.10
C PRO A 200 -19.04 -19.62 5.85
N GLY A 201 -18.17 -20.63 5.86
CA GLY A 201 -17.98 -21.53 4.72
C GLY A 201 -17.21 -20.95 3.53
N GLY A 202 -16.64 -19.75 3.66
CA GLY A 202 -15.77 -19.13 2.67
C GLY A 202 -14.43 -19.86 2.50
N TYR A 203 -13.79 -19.67 1.35
CA TYR A 203 -12.51 -20.28 1.01
C TYR A 203 -11.34 -19.49 1.61
N PRO A 204 -10.23 -20.17 1.98
CA PRO A 204 -9.02 -19.48 2.41
C PRO A 204 -8.39 -18.72 1.23
N GLN A 205 -7.68 -17.63 1.52
CA GLN A 205 -6.84 -17.01 0.50
C GLN A 205 -5.59 -17.86 0.27
N SER A 206 -5.14 -17.94 -0.98
CA SER A 206 -3.79 -18.39 -1.30
C SER A 206 -2.76 -17.65 -0.46
N LEU A 207 -1.78 -18.37 0.08
CA LEU A 207 -0.68 -17.70 0.79
C LEU A 207 0.10 -16.82 -0.18
N HIS A 208 0.33 -15.58 0.21
CA HIS A 208 0.98 -14.55 -0.58
C HIS A 208 1.87 -13.67 0.29
N ILE A 209 2.66 -12.83 -0.36
CA ILE A 209 3.37 -11.71 0.26
C ILE A 209 2.82 -10.43 -0.37
N ASP A 210 2.61 -9.38 0.42
CA ASP A 210 2.08 -8.12 -0.10
C ASP A 210 3.14 -7.34 -0.89
N GLN A 211 4.43 -7.63 -0.64
CA GLN A 211 5.54 -7.10 -1.42
C GLN A 211 5.72 -7.78 -2.79
N ALA A 212 4.82 -8.67 -3.21
CA ALA A 212 4.91 -9.40 -4.48
C ALA A 212 5.08 -8.53 -5.74
N PRO A 213 4.57 -7.28 -5.82
CA PRO A 213 4.84 -6.40 -6.96
C PRO A 213 6.33 -6.08 -7.20
N LEU A 214 7.21 -6.31 -6.21
CA LEU A 214 8.66 -6.18 -6.39
C LEU A 214 9.33 -7.44 -6.94
N LEU A 215 8.64 -8.57 -7.06
CA LEU A 215 9.27 -9.78 -7.58
C LEU A 215 9.68 -9.60 -9.05
N PRO A 216 10.83 -10.16 -9.48
CA PRO A 216 11.68 -11.14 -8.77
C PRO A 216 12.69 -10.51 -7.78
N TRP A 217 12.70 -9.19 -7.59
CA TRP A 217 13.55 -8.56 -6.59
C TRP A 217 13.07 -8.89 -5.17
N MET A 218 14.04 -9.09 -4.27
CA MET A 218 13.80 -9.28 -2.84
C MET A 218 14.69 -8.32 -2.05
N THR A 219 14.07 -7.45 -1.26
CA THR A 219 14.80 -6.54 -0.38
C THR A 219 15.34 -7.32 0.83
N SER A 220 16.60 -7.08 1.21
CA SER A 220 17.28 -7.81 2.29
C SER A 220 17.31 -7.04 3.62
N GLU A 221 17.66 -5.76 3.57
CA GLU A 221 17.97 -4.94 4.74
C GLU A 221 16.70 -4.44 5.44
N ALA A 222 15.69 -4.06 4.66
CA ALA A 222 14.42 -3.55 5.14
C ALA A 222 13.29 -3.88 4.15
N PRO A 223 12.04 -3.99 4.62
CA PRO A 223 10.90 -4.12 3.72
C PRO A 223 10.64 -2.81 2.96
N ALA A 224 10.04 -2.92 1.78
CA ALA A 224 9.49 -1.80 1.02
C ALA A 224 7.98 -1.60 1.30
N LEU A 225 7.33 -2.62 1.84
CA LEU A 225 5.94 -2.58 2.29
C LEU A 225 5.83 -3.16 3.70
N PHE A 226 5.10 -2.48 4.57
CA PHE A 226 4.85 -2.91 5.94
C PHE A 226 3.38 -2.74 6.29
N ASN A 227 2.82 -3.71 7.01
CA ASN A 227 1.38 -3.80 7.25
C ASN A 227 1.01 -3.54 8.71
N THR A 228 -0.07 -2.80 8.89
CA THR A 228 -0.79 -2.66 10.17
C THR A 228 -2.17 -3.29 10.04
N MET A 229 -2.40 -4.41 10.73
CA MET A 229 -3.69 -5.09 10.77
C MET A 229 -4.42 -4.80 12.08
N TYR A 230 -5.63 -4.28 11.95
CA TYR A 230 -6.57 -4.03 13.02
C TYR A 230 -7.46 -5.26 13.21
N ILE A 231 -7.48 -5.81 14.42
CA ILE A 231 -8.27 -6.99 14.79
C ILE A 231 -9.39 -6.55 15.73
N PRO A 232 -10.56 -6.12 15.21
CA PRO A 232 -11.63 -5.52 16.01
C PRO A 232 -12.58 -6.54 16.65
N GLN A 233 -12.29 -7.83 16.53
CA GLN A 233 -13.04 -8.94 17.11
C GLN A 233 -12.09 -10.11 17.37
N ASP A 234 -12.44 -11.01 18.29
CA ASP A 234 -11.62 -12.20 18.56
C ASP A 234 -11.39 -13.01 17.29
N VAL A 235 -10.17 -13.49 17.08
CA VAL A 235 -9.78 -14.35 15.96
C VAL A 235 -9.07 -15.59 16.44
N ASN A 236 -9.33 -16.72 15.79
CA ASN A 236 -8.71 -18.02 16.07
C ASN A 236 -8.88 -18.98 14.87
N GLU A 237 -8.53 -20.26 15.04
CA GLU A 237 -8.64 -21.28 14.00
C GLU A 237 -10.09 -21.70 13.66
N VAL A 238 -11.08 -21.28 14.46
CA VAL A 238 -12.49 -21.60 14.23
C VAL A 238 -13.12 -20.57 13.30
N ASN A 239 -12.89 -19.28 13.54
CA ASN A 239 -13.51 -18.20 12.77
C ASN A 239 -12.63 -17.63 11.64
N GLY A 240 -11.52 -18.31 11.32
CA GLY A 240 -10.66 -17.96 10.20
C GLY A 240 -9.71 -16.80 10.50
N GLY A 241 -9.04 -16.82 11.65
CA GLY A 241 -7.91 -15.94 11.93
C GLY A 241 -6.86 -16.02 10.82
N THR A 242 -6.19 -14.90 10.55
CA THR A 242 -5.17 -14.77 9.49
C THR A 242 -4.17 -15.92 9.56
N LEU A 243 -3.95 -16.58 8.44
CA LEU A 243 -2.91 -17.58 8.27
C LEU A 243 -1.57 -16.87 8.12
N VAL A 244 -0.54 -17.37 8.82
CA VAL A 244 0.84 -16.93 8.67
C VAL A 244 1.77 -18.13 8.66
N ILE A 245 2.92 -18.01 7.98
CA ILE A 245 4.07 -18.90 8.19
C ILE A 245 5.13 -18.10 8.97
N PRO A 246 5.21 -18.28 10.30
CA PRO A 246 6.19 -17.57 11.13
C PRO A 246 7.62 -17.72 10.59
N GLY A 247 8.33 -16.60 10.45
CA GLY A 247 9.72 -16.57 9.99
C GLY A 247 9.91 -16.68 8.47
N SER A 248 8.83 -16.77 7.67
CA SER A 248 8.97 -16.94 6.22
C SER A 248 9.62 -15.74 5.52
N HIS A 249 9.51 -14.52 6.07
CA HIS A 249 10.18 -13.33 5.54
C HIS A 249 11.69 -13.55 5.45
N ARG A 250 12.30 -14.20 6.45
CA ARG A 250 13.74 -14.55 6.47
C ARG A 250 14.09 -15.58 5.42
N ILE A 251 13.24 -16.59 5.21
CA ILE A 251 13.42 -17.60 4.16
C ILE A 251 13.44 -16.94 2.78
N LEU A 252 12.54 -15.97 2.54
CA LEU A 252 12.52 -15.23 1.28
C LEU A 252 13.73 -14.31 1.13
N ILE A 253 14.15 -13.63 2.20
CA ILE A 253 15.37 -12.80 2.21
C ILE A 253 16.60 -13.64 1.89
N GLU A 254 16.73 -14.83 2.48
CA GLU A 254 17.84 -15.75 2.23
C GLU A 254 17.86 -16.26 0.79
N ALA A 255 16.69 -16.56 0.21
CA ALA A 255 16.59 -16.90 -1.20
C ALA A 255 17.09 -15.73 -2.08
N GLY A 256 16.77 -14.50 -1.72
CA GLY A 256 17.21 -13.30 -2.44
C GLY A 256 16.51 -13.11 -3.80
N SER A 257 17.02 -12.18 -4.60
CA SER A 257 16.38 -11.79 -5.86
C SER A 257 16.49 -12.90 -6.92
N GLY A 258 15.35 -13.44 -7.36
CA GLY A 258 15.28 -14.58 -8.29
C GLY A 258 15.77 -15.92 -7.71
N GLY A 259 15.95 -16.02 -6.39
CA GLY A 259 16.43 -17.24 -5.75
C GLY A 259 15.34 -18.27 -5.45
N LYS A 260 15.79 -19.48 -5.12
CA LYS A 260 14.91 -20.63 -4.91
C LYS A 260 14.58 -20.82 -3.43
N VAL A 261 13.32 -21.12 -3.15
CA VAL A 261 12.81 -21.43 -1.81
C VAL A 261 12.63 -22.94 -1.65
N GLY A 262 13.18 -23.48 -0.57
CA GLY A 262 13.07 -24.90 -0.20
C GLY A 262 11.74 -25.24 0.48
N GLN A 263 11.78 -26.23 1.38
CA GLN A 263 10.64 -26.56 2.23
C GLN A 263 10.35 -25.42 3.23
N LEU A 264 9.07 -25.15 3.42
CA LEU A 264 8.57 -24.13 4.34
C LEU A 264 8.02 -24.78 5.62
N PRO A 265 8.13 -24.09 6.77
CA PRO A 265 7.37 -24.44 7.96
C PRO A 265 5.85 -24.41 7.70
N PRO A 266 5.06 -25.14 8.49
CA PRO A 266 3.60 -25.16 8.33
C PRO A 266 2.98 -23.81 8.71
N ALA A 267 1.88 -23.44 8.04
CA ALA A 267 1.10 -22.26 8.41
C ALA A 267 0.35 -22.46 9.73
N ILE A 268 0.00 -21.37 10.41
CA ILE A 268 -0.88 -21.34 11.60
C ILE A 268 -1.93 -20.26 11.45
N ASN A 269 -3.05 -20.40 12.15
CA ASN A 269 -3.96 -19.28 12.38
C ASN A 269 -3.42 -18.40 13.51
N VAL A 270 -3.43 -17.08 13.29
CA VAL A 270 -3.25 -16.08 14.35
C VAL A 270 -4.43 -16.18 15.33
N GLU A 271 -4.11 -16.26 16.62
CA GLU A 271 -5.06 -16.20 17.73
C GLU A 271 -4.88 -14.86 18.45
N ALA A 272 -5.93 -14.05 18.52
CA ALA A 272 -5.87 -12.76 19.21
C ALA A 272 -7.25 -12.30 19.67
N PRO A 273 -7.37 -11.66 20.85
CA PRO A 273 -8.61 -11.02 21.28
C PRO A 273 -8.86 -9.73 20.49
N ALA A 274 -10.12 -9.31 20.49
CA ALA A 274 -10.56 -8.02 19.95
C ALA A 274 -9.74 -6.86 20.54
N GLY A 275 -9.34 -5.92 19.68
CA GLY A 275 -8.53 -4.76 20.03
C GLY A 275 -7.03 -4.96 19.82
N THR A 276 -6.59 -6.16 19.43
CA THR A 276 -5.20 -6.41 19.04
C THR A 276 -4.83 -5.67 17.75
N ILE A 277 -3.61 -5.16 17.67
CA ILE A 277 -2.99 -4.72 16.41
C ILE A 277 -1.88 -5.70 16.06
N MET A 278 -1.93 -6.26 14.85
CA MET A 278 -0.83 -7.07 14.32
C MET A 278 -0.02 -6.23 13.35
N LEU A 279 1.28 -6.11 13.59
CA LEU A 279 2.22 -5.52 12.65
C LEU A 279 2.97 -6.64 11.95
N PHE A 280 3.16 -6.54 10.63
CA PHE A 280 3.89 -7.56 9.90
C PHE A 280 4.61 -7.06 8.66
N ASP A 281 5.72 -7.73 8.36
CA ASP A 281 6.58 -7.50 7.23
C ASP A 281 5.86 -7.87 5.92
N GLY A 282 5.96 -7.02 4.89
CA GLY A 282 5.35 -7.27 3.58
C GLY A 282 5.90 -8.51 2.86
N ARG A 283 6.98 -9.10 3.34
CA ARG A 283 7.58 -10.37 2.86
C ARG A 283 7.10 -11.60 3.64
N LEU A 284 6.25 -11.44 4.67
CA LEU A 284 5.68 -12.56 5.41
C LEU A 284 4.61 -13.27 4.55
N LEU A 285 4.70 -14.60 4.46
CA LEU A 285 3.70 -15.43 3.80
C LEU A 285 2.47 -15.50 4.70
N HIS A 286 1.36 -15.05 4.15
CA HIS A 286 0.11 -14.96 4.90
C HIS A 286 -1.10 -15.06 3.97
N GLY A 287 -2.28 -15.19 4.57
CA GLY A 287 -3.55 -15.18 3.86
C GLY A 287 -4.73 -15.29 4.82
N THR A 288 -5.94 -15.03 4.36
CA THR A 288 -7.13 -15.22 5.19
C THR A 288 -7.40 -16.71 5.46
N GLY A 289 -7.64 -17.06 6.73
CA GLY A 289 -8.01 -18.40 7.16
C GLY A 289 -9.48 -18.75 6.93
N VAL A 290 -9.79 -20.04 7.03
CA VAL A 290 -11.15 -20.55 6.83
C VAL A 290 -12.04 -20.24 8.03
N ASN A 291 -13.18 -19.62 7.76
CA ASN A 291 -14.19 -19.39 8.78
C ASN A 291 -15.18 -20.55 8.82
N ARG A 292 -15.08 -21.36 9.88
CA ARG A 292 -15.96 -22.49 10.21
C ARG A 292 -16.98 -22.15 11.29
N SER A 293 -17.06 -20.90 11.70
CA SER A 293 -18.07 -20.40 12.63
C SER A 293 -19.33 -19.96 11.87
N ASP A 294 -20.40 -19.66 12.62
CA ASP A 294 -21.67 -19.21 12.05
C ASP A 294 -21.70 -17.70 11.75
N ASN A 295 -20.68 -16.95 12.18
CA ASN A 295 -20.66 -15.50 12.09
C ASN A 295 -19.55 -15.03 11.15
N ARG A 296 -19.81 -13.95 10.40
CA ARG A 296 -18.78 -13.28 9.61
C ARG A 296 -17.72 -12.66 10.52
N ARG A 297 -16.47 -12.70 10.07
CA ARG A 297 -15.34 -12.10 10.78
C ARG A 297 -14.71 -11.03 9.90
N TYR A 298 -14.44 -9.85 10.45
CA TYR A 298 -13.69 -8.79 9.78
C TYR A 298 -12.34 -8.55 10.46
N VAL A 299 -11.33 -8.30 9.64
CA VAL A 299 -10.10 -7.60 10.01
C VAL A 299 -9.90 -6.45 9.04
N ALA A 300 -9.12 -5.43 9.39
CA ALA A 300 -8.75 -4.39 8.44
C ALA A 300 -7.23 -4.27 8.34
N VAL A 301 -6.72 -4.09 7.13
CA VAL A 301 -5.28 -4.01 6.86
C VAL A 301 -4.96 -2.69 6.20
N SER A 302 -4.14 -1.90 6.88
CA SER A 302 -3.51 -0.70 6.34
C SER A 302 -2.10 -1.07 5.90
N SER A 303 -1.91 -1.28 4.60
CA SER A 303 -0.59 -1.46 4.01
C SER A 303 0.07 -0.11 3.82
N SER A 304 1.37 -0.02 4.06
CA SER A 304 2.14 1.22 3.92
C SER A 304 3.43 0.98 3.18
N VAL A 305 3.87 2.00 2.45
CA VAL A 305 5.05 1.95 1.58
C VAL A 305 5.91 3.20 1.75
N LYS A 306 7.12 3.15 1.21
CA LYS A 306 7.97 4.34 1.11
C LYS A 306 7.30 5.41 0.23
N PRO A 307 7.52 6.72 0.48
CA PRO A 307 6.79 7.81 -0.20
C PRO A 307 7.02 7.89 -1.71
N TRP A 308 8.11 7.33 -2.23
CA TRP A 308 8.40 7.28 -3.67
C TRP A 308 7.69 6.13 -4.39
N MET A 309 7.07 5.19 -3.66
CA MET A 309 6.39 4.05 -4.24
C MET A 309 4.98 4.42 -4.70
N ARG A 310 4.56 3.82 -5.81
CA ARG A 310 3.16 3.92 -6.25
C ARG A 310 2.25 3.15 -5.29
N SER A 311 1.21 3.80 -4.81
CA SER A 311 0.18 3.18 -3.97
C SER A 311 -0.72 2.22 -4.76
N GLN A 312 -1.28 1.20 -4.10
CA GLN A 312 -2.30 0.33 -4.69
C GLN A 312 -3.62 1.09 -4.85
N GLU A 313 -4.04 1.80 -3.80
CA GLU A 313 -5.18 2.71 -3.89
C GLU A 313 -4.71 4.05 -4.46
N ASN A 314 -5.41 4.56 -5.48
CA ASN A 314 -5.08 5.86 -6.03
C ASN A 314 -5.76 6.96 -5.23
N TRP A 315 -5.19 7.31 -4.07
CA TRP A 315 -5.76 8.29 -3.15
C TRP A 315 -6.00 9.67 -3.78
N VAL A 316 -5.19 10.05 -4.77
CA VAL A 316 -5.35 11.31 -5.51
C VAL A 316 -6.70 11.38 -6.21
N ILE A 317 -7.33 10.25 -6.56
CA ILE A 317 -8.67 10.22 -7.13
C ILE A 317 -9.71 9.67 -6.14
N SER A 318 -9.39 8.59 -5.43
CA SER A 318 -10.35 7.83 -4.63
C SER A 318 -10.82 8.55 -3.38
N VAL A 319 -10.03 9.46 -2.80
CA VAL A 319 -10.41 10.19 -1.59
C VAL A 319 -11.53 11.19 -1.90
N ALA A 320 -12.62 11.14 -1.13
CA ALA A 320 -13.75 12.04 -1.31
C ALA A 320 -13.38 13.49 -0.93
N PRO A 321 -13.85 14.51 -1.67
CA PRO A 321 -13.50 15.91 -1.41
C PRO A 321 -13.79 16.38 0.03
N GLU A 322 -14.89 15.92 0.62
CA GLU A 322 -15.26 16.24 2.01
C GLU A 322 -14.32 15.62 3.05
N VAL A 323 -13.72 14.47 2.72
CA VAL A 323 -12.69 13.84 3.56
C VAL A 323 -11.38 14.61 3.44
N LEU A 324 -11.00 15.01 2.22
CA LEU A 324 -9.82 15.83 1.98
C LEU A 324 -9.94 17.21 2.66
N ALA A 325 -11.11 17.83 2.63
CA ALA A 325 -11.35 19.16 3.20
C ALA A 325 -11.14 19.20 4.73
N ARG A 326 -11.42 18.09 5.42
CA ARG A 326 -11.22 17.96 6.87
C ARG A 326 -9.91 17.27 7.26
N ALA A 327 -9.13 16.81 6.28
CA ALA A 327 -7.90 16.08 6.53
C ALA A 327 -6.86 16.98 7.21
N SER A 328 -6.14 16.42 8.19
CA SER A 328 -4.94 17.08 8.72
C SER A 328 -3.84 17.10 7.65
N ASP A 329 -2.79 17.88 7.88
CA ASP A 329 -1.62 17.86 6.98
C ASP A 329 -0.88 16.51 7.02
N LYS A 330 -0.93 15.81 8.16
CA LYS A 330 -0.41 14.44 8.27
C LYS A 330 -1.22 13.48 7.40
N LEU A 331 -2.56 13.53 7.42
CA LEU A 331 -3.39 12.67 6.57
C LEU A 331 -3.18 12.96 5.09
N LYS A 332 -3.12 14.24 4.69
CA LYS A 332 -2.81 14.63 3.29
C LYS A 332 -1.49 14.03 2.84
N HIS A 333 -0.45 14.13 3.67
CA HIS A 333 0.83 13.49 3.43
C HIS A 333 0.70 11.96 3.32
N ARG A 334 0.00 11.28 4.25
CA ARG A 334 -0.20 9.82 4.19
C ARG A 334 -0.97 9.37 2.96
N MET A 335 -1.80 10.22 2.37
CA MET A 335 -2.51 9.97 1.11
C MET A 335 -1.62 10.20 -0.12
N GLY A 336 -0.34 10.55 0.04
CA GLY A 336 0.57 10.84 -1.08
C GLY A 336 0.31 12.19 -1.75
N LEU A 337 -0.37 13.13 -1.09
CA LEU A 337 -0.56 14.50 -1.60
C LEU A 337 0.65 15.41 -1.33
N GLN A 338 1.82 14.80 -1.20
CA GLN A 338 3.11 15.46 -1.04
C GLN A 338 4.08 14.88 -2.07
N ALA A 339 4.50 15.69 -3.04
CA ALA A 339 5.48 15.28 -4.02
C ALA A 339 6.89 15.18 -3.40
N VAL A 340 7.66 14.26 -3.97
CA VAL A 340 9.11 14.13 -3.79
C VAL A 340 9.78 14.26 -5.15
N VAL A 341 11.08 14.56 -5.17
CA VAL A 341 11.88 14.66 -6.41
C VAL A 341 11.64 13.49 -7.37
N TYR A 342 11.42 12.28 -6.85
CA TYR A 342 11.28 11.06 -7.62
C TYR A 342 9.85 10.51 -7.69
N GLY A 343 8.83 11.26 -7.25
CA GLY A 343 7.49 10.71 -7.09
C GLY A 343 6.39 11.77 -6.94
N ALA A 344 5.24 11.46 -7.53
CA ALA A 344 4.00 12.25 -7.42
C ALA A 344 4.12 13.72 -7.90
N THR A 345 5.02 14.04 -8.83
CA THR A 345 5.05 15.39 -9.43
C THR A 345 3.82 15.65 -10.31
N ILE A 346 3.42 16.92 -10.42
CA ILE A 346 2.31 17.35 -11.28
C ILE A 346 2.84 18.42 -12.24
N GLU A 347 2.91 18.09 -13.54
CA GLU A 347 3.45 18.99 -14.58
C GLU A 347 4.86 19.53 -14.24
N GLY A 348 5.66 18.72 -13.54
CA GLY A 348 7.00 19.08 -13.07
C GLY A 348 7.03 19.84 -11.73
N PHE A 349 5.90 20.33 -11.22
CA PHE A 349 5.81 20.83 -9.84
C PHE A 349 6.05 19.67 -8.86
N GLY A 350 6.81 19.94 -7.80
CA GLY A 350 7.32 18.91 -6.87
C GLY A 350 8.76 18.48 -7.13
N LEU A 351 9.37 18.87 -8.26
CA LEU A 351 10.81 18.71 -8.50
C LEU A 351 11.60 19.61 -7.54
N GLY A 352 11.90 19.09 -6.35
CA GLY A 352 12.54 19.82 -5.26
C GLY A 352 11.82 19.71 -3.92
N GLY A 353 10.66 19.04 -3.88
CA GLY A 353 9.99 18.68 -2.64
C GLY A 353 10.79 17.64 -1.85
N ASN A 354 10.80 17.79 -0.54
CA ASN A 354 11.47 16.87 0.40
C ASN A 354 10.53 15.75 0.90
N GLY A 355 9.25 15.79 0.51
CA GLY A 355 8.27 14.77 0.86
C GLY A 355 7.73 14.85 2.29
N GLN A 356 8.07 15.88 3.06
CA GLN A 356 7.65 15.99 4.46
C GLN A 356 6.34 16.76 4.61
N VAL A 357 5.67 16.55 5.73
CA VAL A 357 4.46 17.31 6.11
C VAL A 357 4.78 18.81 6.13
N GLY A 358 3.95 19.60 5.46
CA GLY A 358 4.06 21.07 5.43
C GLY A 358 5.08 21.62 4.41
N ASP A 359 5.73 20.77 3.61
CA ASP A 359 6.63 21.23 2.56
C ASP A 359 5.85 21.83 1.37
N VAL A 360 5.87 23.15 1.26
CA VAL A 360 5.18 23.88 0.18
C VAL A 360 5.74 23.52 -1.21
N ALA A 361 7.00 23.08 -1.32
CA ALA A 361 7.60 22.74 -2.60
C ALA A 361 7.05 21.45 -3.23
N GLY A 362 6.37 20.61 -2.44
CA GLY A 362 5.69 19.41 -2.90
C GLY A 362 4.19 19.38 -2.58
N ASP A 363 3.57 20.48 -2.15
CA ASP A 363 2.14 20.51 -1.78
C ASP A 363 1.24 20.31 -3.02
N LEU A 364 0.63 19.12 -3.12
CA LEU A 364 -0.25 18.76 -4.25
C LEU A 364 -1.72 19.08 -4.00
N VAL A 365 -2.08 19.53 -2.79
CA VAL A 365 -3.46 19.77 -2.40
C VAL A 365 -4.15 20.83 -3.28
N PRO A 366 -3.50 21.95 -3.67
CA PRO A 366 -4.12 22.94 -4.55
C PRO A 366 -4.50 22.38 -5.92
N PHE A 367 -3.67 21.48 -6.47
CA PHE A 367 -3.97 20.82 -7.74
C PHE A 367 -5.19 19.93 -7.61
N ARG A 368 -5.28 19.15 -6.52
CA ARG A 368 -6.46 18.32 -6.26
C ARG A 368 -7.72 19.16 -6.08
N GLN A 369 -7.65 20.26 -5.33
CA GLN A 369 -8.77 21.18 -5.15
C GLN A 369 -9.23 21.83 -6.46
N ALA A 370 -8.28 22.28 -7.29
CA ALA A 370 -8.60 22.81 -8.62
C ALA A 370 -9.27 21.74 -9.50
N TYR A 371 -8.82 20.48 -9.43
CA TYR A 371 -9.44 19.37 -10.16
C TYR A 371 -10.88 19.12 -9.70
N ASP A 372 -11.11 18.99 -8.40
CA ASP A 372 -12.45 18.77 -7.84
C ASP A 372 -13.41 19.92 -8.15
N ALA A 373 -12.91 21.16 -8.23
CA ALA A 373 -13.69 22.34 -8.60
C ALA A 373 -13.93 22.49 -10.11
N GLY A 374 -13.38 21.61 -10.95
CA GLY A 374 -13.43 21.76 -12.41
C GLY A 374 -12.64 22.96 -12.95
N GLN A 375 -11.68 23.46 -12.16
CA GLN A 375 -10.85 24.63 -12.44
C GLN A 375 -9.41 24.28 -12.83
N TYR A 376 -9.09 22.99 -12.93
CA TYR A 376 -7.77 22.55 -13.33
C TYR A 376 -7.51 22.88 -14.81
N GLU A 377 -6.68 23.90 -15.03
CA GLU A 377 -6.13 24.24 -16.34
C GLU A 377 -4.73 23.61 -16.52
N ARG A 378 -4.60 22.75 -17.54
CA ARG A 378 -3.36 22.03 -17.90
C ARG A 378 -2.53 22.84 -18.88
N VAL A 379 -1.21 22.73 -18.80
CA VAL A 379 -0.34 23.21 -19.88
C VAL A 379 -0.38 22.21 -21.04
N GLY A 380 -1.07 22.59 -22.12
CA GLY A 380 -1.12 21.85 -23.37
C GLY A 380 -0.05 22.30 -24.38
N GLU A 381 -0.27 22.02 -25.66
CA GLU A 381 0.60 22.52 -26.73
C GLU A 381 0.56 24.05 -26.78
N LEU A 382 1.73 24.68 -26.67
CA LEU A 382 1.91 26.11 -26.78
C LEU A 382 3.04 26.44 -27.76
N SER A 383 2.85 27.52 -28.50
CA SER A 383 3.88 28.14 -29.32
C SER A 383 3.83 29.66 -29.12
N PRO A 384 4.89 30.40 -29.48
CA PRO A 384 4.85 31.85 -29.50
C PRO A 384 3.71 32.46 -30.34
N ASN A 385 3.10 31.67 -31.23
CA ASN A 385 1.99 32.07 -32.11
C ASN A 385 0.63 31.48 -31.69
N SER A 386 0.54 30.84 -30.52
CA SER A 386 -0.74 30.34 -29.99
C SER A 386 -1.71 31.50 -29.75
N PRO A 387 -3.03 31.26 -29.78
CA PRO A 387 -4.03 32.28 -29.45
C PRO A 387 -3.73 32.97 -28.11
N GLU A 388 -3.97 34.27 -28.03
CA GLU A 388 -3.76 35.04 -26.78
C GLU A 388 -4.59 34.48 -25.61
N SER A 389 -5.77 33.92 -25.91
CA SER A 389 -6.60 33.22 -24.94
C SER A 389 -5.91 31.99 -24.33
N ASP A 390 -5.02 31.33 -25.07
CA ASP A 390 -4.22 30.21 -24.55
C ASP A 390 -2.97 30.73 -23.82
N LEU A 391 -2.28 31.73 -24.36
CA LEU A 391 -1.07 32.28 -23.72
C LEU A 391 -1.33 32.94 -22.36
N LYS A 392 -2.56 33.40 -22.10
CA LYS A 392 -2.95 34.11 -20.86
C LYS A 392 -3.82 33.30 -19.91
N LYS A 393 -3.98 31.99 -20.12
CA LYS A 393 -4.77 31.17 -19.18
C LYS A 393 -4.13 31.15 -17.79
N ALA A 394 -4.97 31.03 -16.77
CA ALA A 394 -4.52 30.80 -15.40
C ALA A 394 -4.13 29.32 -15.23
N TYR A 395 -2.98 28.94 -15.76
CA TYR A 395 -2.46 27.58 -15.64
C TYR A 395 -2.25 27.19 -14.18
N THR A 396 -2.77 26.02 -13.79
CA THR A 396 -2.75 25.55 -12.40
C THR A 396 -1.32 25.42 -11.87
N VAL A 397 -0.42 24.87 -12.69
CA VAL A 397 1.00 24.71 -12.34
C VAL A 397 1.69 26.05 -12.13
N HIS A 398 1.35 27.07 -12.91
CA HIS A 398 1.93 28.40 -12.75
C HIS A 398 1.47 29.04 -11.43
N ALA A 399 0.18 28.93 -11.09
CA ALA A 399 -0.33 29.41 -9.80
C ALA A 399 0.33 28.71 -8.59
N ALA A 400 0.62 27.41 -8.70
CA ALA A 400 1.34 26.67 -7.67
C ALA A 400 2.80 27.14 -7.53
N ILE A 401 3.48 27.41 -8.65
CA ILE A 401 4.85 27.96 -8.65
C ILE A 401 4.89 29.36 -8.01
N GLU A 402 3.94 30.23 -8.33
CA GLU A 402 3.85 31.57 -7.72
C GLU A 402 3.63 31.48 -6.21
N ARG A 403 2.79 30.54 -5.73
CA ARG A 403 2.61 30.29 -4.29
C ARG A 403 3.92 29.84 -3.64
N LEU A 404 4.68 28.98 -4.29
CA LEU A 404 6.00 28.54 -3.80
C LEU A 404 7.00 29.71 -3.71
N HIS A 405 7.03 30.59 -4.72
CA HIS A 405 7.88 31.78 -4.69
C HIS A 405 7.50 32.70 -3.51
N ALA A 406 6.22 33.00 -3.35
CA ALA A 406 5.73 33.82 -2.23
C ALA A 406 6.07 33.23 -0.86
N ALA A 407 5.95 31.90 -0.69
CA ALA A 407 6.32 31.23 0.56
C ALA A 407 7.82 31.35 0.86
N ARG A 408 8.68 31.19 -0.16
CA ARG A 408 10.13 31.34 -0.01
C ARG A 408 10.54 32.77 0.33
N GLU A 409 9.86 33.77 -0.23
CA GLU A 409 10.11 35.18 0.10
C GLU A 409 9.71 35.51 1.55
N ALA A 410 8.63 34.92 2.06
CA ALA A 410 8.19 35.09 3.44
C ALA A 410 9.18 34.48 4.46
N ASP A 411 9.77 33.32 4.14
CA ASP A 411 10.78 32.66 4.98
C ASP A 411 12.14 33.39 5.03
N VAL A 412 12.40 34.35 4.13
CA VAL A 412 13.67 35.07 4.00
C VAL A 412 13.68 36.42 4.74
N GLN A 413 12.59 36.81 5.42
CA GLN A 413 12.54 38.04 6.22
C GLN A 413 13.37 37.94 7.54
N PRO A 414 13.96 39.04 8.02
CA PRO A 414 15.21 39.01 8.78
C PRO A 414 15.01 38.88 10.30
N ASP A 415 15.07 37.66 10.83
CA ASP A 415 15.47 37.44 12.24
C ASP A 415 16.33 36.18 12.46
N ASP A 416 16.94 35.64 11.40
CA ASP A 416 17.80 34.45 11.52
C ASP A 416 19.18 34.70 10.91
N SER A 417 19.88 35.73 11.42
CA SER A 417 21.29 35.97 11.13
C SER A 417 22.25 35.02 11.87
N GLU A 418 21.77 33.95 12.53
CA GLU A 418 22.63 33.00 13.25
C GLU A 418 22.43 31.51 12.91
N LYS A 419 21.74 31.18 11.81
CA LYS A 419 21.71 29.80 11.29
C LYS A 419 22.18 29.69 9.84
N GLY A 420 23.29 30.37 9.56
CA GLY A 420 24.09 30.11 8.37
C GLY A 420 24.71 28.71 8.42
N ALA A 421 24.54 27.96 7.32
CA ALA A 421 25.21 26.70 7.00
C ALA A 421 24.64 25.38 7.58
N ARG A 422 23.34 25.12 7.41
CA ARG A 422 22.79 23.74 7.26
C ARG A 422 21.54 23.69 6.37
N ARG A 423 21.58 24.21 5.15
CA ARG A 423 20.50 23.99 4.16
C ARG A 423 21.10 23.90 2.76
N LEU A 424 21.59 22.71 2.44
CA LEU A 424 21.72 22.09 1.10
C LEU A 424 22.34 20.67 1.28
N ALA A 425 21.97 19.98 2.37
CA ALA A 425 21.92 18.54 2.32
C ALA A 425 20.50 18.24 1.87
N SER A 426 20.35 17.64 0.70
CA SER A 426 19.14 16.88 0.35
C SER A 426 18.83 16.01 1.55
N SER A 427 17.87 16.40 2.38
CA SER A 427 17.48 15.62 3.55
C SER A 427 16.50 14.56 3.06
N PHE A 428 17.04 13.67 2.25
CA PHE A 428 16.73 12.26 2.30
C PHE A 428 18.02 11.58 2.80
N PRO A 429 17.96 10.61 3.72
CA PRO A 429 18.97 9.57 3.76
C PRO A 429 19.05 8.85 2.40
#